data_AF-A0A536WDA7-F1
#
_entry.id   AF-A0A536WDA7-F1
#
_cell.length_a   1.000
_cell.length_b   1.000
_cell.length_c   1.000
_cell.angle_alpha   90.00
_cell.angle_beta   90.00
_cell.angle_gamma   90.00
#
_symmetry.space_group_name_H-M   'P 1'
#
loop_
_entity.id
_entity.type
_entity.pdbx_description
1 polymer ?
#
loop_
_entity_poly.entity_id
_entity_poly.type
_entity_poly.pdbx_seq_one_letter_code
_entity_poly.pdbx_strand_id
1 'polypeptide(L)' 'MSETLHAVSVEVNGKPRSAHVPARLSLVDWLREDLCLTGTH' A
#
# COMPACT_ATOMS: atom_id res chain seq x y z
N MET A 1 0.19 -6.28 -20.29
CA MET A 1 0.35 -7.31 -19.24
C MET A 1 -0.67 -6.98 -18.17
N SER A 2 -1.74 -7.77 -18.01
CA SER A 2 -2.71 -7.53 -16.93
C SER A 2 -2.05 -7.87 -15.59
N GLU A 3 -1.95 -6.91 -14.68
CA GLU A 3 -1.32 -7.12 -13.39
C GLU A 3 -2.28 -7.84 -12.44
N THR A 4 -1.80 -8.92 -11.82
CA THR A 4 -2.54 -9.62 -10.76
C THR A 4 -2.45 -8.79 -9.47
N LEU A 5 -3.61 -8.51 -8.89
CA LEU A 5 -3.71 -7.81 -7.62
C LEU A 5 -3.71 -8.80 -6.45
N HIS A 6 -2.95 -8.49 -5.41
CA HIS A 6 -2.83 -9.29 -4.20
C HIS A 6 -3.45 -8.56 -3.01
N ALA A 7 -4.27 -9.26 -2.24
CA ALA A 7 -4.83 -8.72 -1.01
C ALA A 7 -3.74 -8.61 0.06
N VAL A 8 -3.57 -7.42 0.61
CA VAL A 8 -2.66 -7.12 1.71
C VAL A 8 -3.43 -6.48 2.86
N SER A 9 -3.04 -6.80 4.08
CA SER A 9 -3.56 -6.18 5.30
C SER A 9 -2.38 -5.82 6.20
N VAL A 10 -2.27 -4.55 6.57
CA VAL A 10 -1.17 -4.01 7.37
C VAL A 10 -1.69 -2.95 8.33
N GLU A 11 -1.07 -2.85 9.49
CA GLU A 11 -1.36 -1.78 10.44
C GLU A 11 -0.41 -0.61 10.21
N VAL A 12 -0.97 0.59 10.03
CA VAL A 12 -0.21 1.82 9.77
C VAL A 12 -0.65 2.87 10.77
N ASN A 13 0.27 3.35 11.60
CA ASN A 13 0.00 4.34 12.66
C ASN A 13 -1.14 3.91 13.60
N GLY A 14 -1.17 2.63 14.00
CA GLY A 14 -2.20 2.10 14.91
C GLY A 14 -3.57 1.87 14.25
N LYS A 15 -3.68 2.03 12.93
CA LYS A 15 -4.92 1.81 12.18
C LYS A 15 -4.75 0.66 11.19
N PRO A 16 -5.61 -0.38 11.23
CA PRO A 16 -5.58 -1.45 10.24
C PRO A 16 -6.02 -0.92 8.88
N ARG A 17 -5.31 -1.32 7.84
CA ARG A 17 -5.58 -0.95 6.44
C ARG A 17 -5.44 -2.16 5.55
N SER A 18 -6.35 -2.29 4.60
CA SER A 18 -6.36 -3.38 3.63
C SER A 18 -6.47 -2.82 2.21
N ALA A 19 -5.79 -3.47 1.26
CA ALA A 19 -5.83 -3.10 -0.14
C ALA A 19 -5.53 -4.28 -1.06
N HIS A 20 -5.83 -4.09 -2.34
CA HIS A 20 -5.44 -4.98 -3.43
C HIS A 20 -4.36 -4.29 -4.25
N VAL A 21 -3.12 -4.79 -4.21
CA VAL A 21 -1.96 -4.13 -4.85
C VAL A 21 -1.27 -5.06 -5.85
N PRO A 22 -0.70 -4.54 -6.95
CA PRO A 22 0.16 -5.32 -7.82
C PRO A 22 1.37 -5.88 -7.07
N ALA A 23 1.86 -7.06 -7.45
CA ALA A 23 3.01 -7.71 -6.81
C ALA A 23 4.30 -6.86 -6.81
N ARG A 24 4.43 -5.94 -7.77
CA ARG A 24 5.61 -5.08 -7.93
C ARG A 24 5.44 -3.69 -7.30
N LEU A 25 4.27 -3.38 -6.74
CA LEU A 25 4.03 -2.09 -6.10
C LEU A 25 4.80 -2.05 -4.79
N SER A 26 5.65 -1.03 -4.62
CA SER A 26 6.30 -0.79 -3.34
C SER A 26 5.24 -0.44 -2.30
N LEU A 27 5.32 -1.06 -1.13
CA LEU A 27 4.47 -0.70 0.01
C LEU A 27 4.56 0.80 0.31
N VAL A 28 5.73 1.41 0.10
CA VAL A 28 5.95 2.85 0.29
C VAL A 28 5.17 3.68 -0.73
N ASP A 29 5.15 3.28 -2.00
CA ASP A 29 4.39 4.00 -3.04
C ASP A 29 2.89 3.93 -2.73
N TRP A 30 2.39 2.77 -2.30
CA TRP A 30 1.00 2.63 -1.86
C TRP A 30 0.67 3.52 -0.65
N LEU A 31 1.53 3.56 0.38
CA LEU A 31 1.30 4.40 1.56
C LEU A 31 1.39 5.91 1.24
N ARG A 32 2.20 6.31 0.26
CA ARG A 32 2.37 7.72 -0.11
C ARG A 32 1.23 8.22 -0.97
N GLU A 33 0.84 7.45 -2.00
CA GLU A 33 -0.16 7.89 -2.97
C GLU A 33 -1.59 7.75 -2.42
N ASP A 34 -1.90 6.66 -1.72
CA ASP A 34 -3.27 6.37 -1.25
C ASP A 34 -3.58 7.01 0.11
N LEU A 35 -2.57 7.20 0.97
CA LEU A 35 -2.76 7.71 2.34
C LEU A 35 -2.20 9.11 2.56
N CYS A 36 -1.54 9.71 1.56
CA CYS A 36 -0.88 11.01 1.63
C CYS A 36 0.01 11.18 2.89
N LEU A 37 0.60 10.10 3.40
CA LEU A 37 1.48 10.13 4.57
C LEU A 37 2.91 10.46 4.11
N THR A 38 3.17 11.73 3.82
CA THR A 38 4.40 12.21 3.17
C THR A 38 5.66 12.20 4.05
N GLY A 39 5.61 11.63 5.26
CA GLY A 39 6.72 11.60 6.22
C GLY A 39 7.71 10.43 6.07
N THR A 40 7.42 9.45 5.21
CA THR A 40 8.37 8.39 4.84
C THR A 40 9.48 8.99 3.97
N HIS A 41 10.75 8.80 4.30
CA HIS A 41 11.92 9.19 3.49
C HIS A 41 12.63 7.95 2.95
#